data_AF-A0A939XG53-F1
#
_entry.id   AF-A0A939XG53-F1
#
_cell.length_a   1.000
_cell.length_b   1.000
_cell.length_c   1.000
_cell.angle_alpha   90.00
_cell.angle_beta   90.00
_cell.angle_gamma   90.00
#
_symmetry.space_group_name_H-M   'P 1'
#
loop_
_entity.id
_entity.type
_entity.pdbx_description
1 polymer ?
#
loop_
_entity_poly.entity_id
_entity_poly.type
_entity_poly.pdbx_seq_one_letter_code
_entity_poly.pdbx_strand_id
1 'polypeptide(L)'
;MPFLKNILSCRSLSIVGLEKNTGKTVCLNYVLRRLHELGVSTAVTSIGVDGEQTDSVYATAKPEVTLYEGMYLITSERHYLQRRCVSEILDLSNQRTALGRLLTARILSSGKALISGAAATAILADQINHFKQQGVQLTVIDGALSRLSLASPTVTDSMILATGAAVSPNLQQLISKTRFVCRLIDLPEVEPAVRTALSHVTSGLWAIDSDGIAHDLNIPSVFMLSSANSDLFRYGTTLFASGAVSDRLLKILAAKEKIKQITLIIRDFTKLFVTPEVYNDYVRRGGRMMVLRKSHLAAVTLNPTSPHGYALDSHTATQALSDALNLPVYDVMKIER
;
A
#
# COMPACT_ATOMS: atom_id res chain seq x y z
N MET A 1 3.24 17.99 15.46
CA MET A 1 3.61 16.65 14.95
C MET A 1 2.47 16.09 14.13
N PRO A 2 2.42 16.40 12.83
CA PRO A 2 1.12 16.69 12.25
C PRO A 2 0.31 15.45 11.82
N PHE A 3 0.91 14.25 11.75
CA PHE A 3 0.16 13.01 11.44
C PHE A 3 0.43 11.82 12.38
N LEU A 4 1.33 11.94 13.36
CA LEU A 4 1.64 10.83 14.29
C LEU A 4 0.42 10.35 15.07
N LYS A 5 -0.45 11.29 15.49
CA LYS A 5 -1.71 10.95 16.17
C LYS A 5 -2.59 9.99 15.35
N ASN A 6 -2.58 10.13 14.02
CA ASN A 6 -3.39 9.30 13.12
C ASN A 6 -2.85 7.87 12.98
N ILE A 7 -1.56 7.65 13.27
CA ILE A 7 -0.94 6.31 13.14
C ILE A 7 -0.82 5.56 14.48
N LEU A 8 -0.91 6.27 15.62
CA LEU A 8 -0.81 5.64 16.96
C LEU A 8 -2.02 4.78 17.32
N SER A 9 -3.17 4.97 16.68
CA SER A 9 -4.36 4.14 16.86
C SER A 9 -4.36 2.86 16.02
N CYS A 10 -3.38 2.69 15.14
CA CYS A 10 -3.28 1.57 14.21
C CYS A 10 -2.31 0.52 14.73
N ARG A 11 -2.51 -0.75 14.36
CA ARG A 11 -1.59 -1.85 14.71
C ARG A 11 -0.48 -2.03 13.69
N SER A 12 -0.74 -1.63 12.45
CA SER A 12 0.20 -1.72 11.36
C SER A 12 0.10 -0.53 10.43
N LEU A 13 1.26 -0.07 9.97
CA LEU A 13 1.42 1.09 9.10
C LEU A 13 2.31 0.73 7.92
N SER A 14 1.80 0.84 6.69
CA SER A 14 2.63 0.74 5.49
C SER A 14 3.06 2.12 5.01
N ILE A 15 4.34 2.28 4.69
CA ILE A 15 4.84 3.46 3.95
C ILE A 15 4.98 3.05 2.50
N VAL A 16 4.25 3.73 1.61
CA VAL A 16 4.09 3.32 0.23
C VAL A 16 4.35 4.51 -0.67
N GLY A 17 5.21 4.35 -1.68
CA GLY A 17 5.70 5.48 -2.47
C GLY A 17 5.41 5.32 -3.95
N LEU A 18 4.80 6.33 -4.57
CA LEU A 18 4.29 6.30 -5.95
C LEU A 18 5.33 5.85 -6.97
N GLU A 19 6.58 6.26 -6.73
CA GLU A 19 7.75 5.83 -7.50
C GLU A 19 8.91 5.51 -6.57
N LYS A 20 10.00 4.99 -7.12
CA LYS A 20 11.30 4.94 -6.43
C LYS A 20 11.77 6.37 -6.12
N ASN A 21 12.54 6.54 -5.03
CA ASN A 21 13.10 7.83 -4.61
C ASN A 21 12.07 8.92 -4.21
N THR A 22 10.84 8.55 -3.90
CA THR A 22 9.79 9.44 -3.34
C THR A 22 9.98 9.78 -1.85
N GLY A 23 11.10 9.40 -1.23
CA GLY A 23 11.37 9.68 0.19
C GLY A 23 10.76 8.67 1.18
N LYS A 24 10.37 7.47 0.73
CA LYS A 24 9.85 6.39 1.61
C LYS A 24 10.75 6.11 2.82
N THR A 25 12.03 5.85 2.59
CA THR A 25 12.94 5.48 3.69
C THR A 25 13.26 6.66 4.62
N VAL A 26 13.23 7.88 4.09
CA VAL A 26 13.31 9.11 4.90
C VAL A 26 12.07 9.22 5.79
N CYS A 27 10.87 9.01 5.22
CA CYS A 27 9.63 8.94 5.98
C CYS A 27 9.68 7.82 7.04
N LEU A 28 10.21 6.64 6.71
CA LEU A 28 10.39 5.54 7.65
C LEU A 28 11.27 5.95 8.82
N ASN A 29 12.48 6.46 8.57
CA ASN A 29 13.39 6.89 9.63
C ASN A 29 12.78 7.99 10.50
N TYR A 30 12.08 8.95 9.90
CA TYR A 30 11.31 9.95 10.63
C TYR A 30 10.27 9.31 11.56
N VAL A 31 9.43 8.41 11.03
CA VAL A 31 8.38 7.74 11.81
C VAL A 31 9.00 6.94 12.96
N LEU A 32 10.02 6.13 12.69
CA LEU A 32 10.68 5.31 13.71
C LEU A 32 11.28 6.18 14.83
N ARG A 33 11.99 7.25 14.47
CA ARG A 33 12.55 8.19 15.45
C ARG A 33 11.47 8.75 16.36
N ARG A 34 10.35 9.21 15.78
CA ARG A 34 9.27 9.81 16.56
C ARG A 34 8.52 8.80 17.42
N LEU A 35 8.33 7.57 16.95
CA LEU A 35 7.76 6.49 17.76
C LEU A 35 8.66 6.15 18.96
N HIS A 36 9.98 6.12 18.76
CA HIS A 36 10.95 5.95 19.84
C HIS A 36 10.90 7.10 20.86
N GLU A 37 10.92 8.36 20.39
CA GLU A 37 10.80 9.55 21.26
C GLU A 37 9.50 9.54 22.10
N LEU A 38 8.44 8.90 21.60
CA LEU A 38 7.15 8.74 22.28
C LEU A 38 7.06 7.47 23.15
N GLY A 39 8.11 6.64 23.18
CA GLY A 39 8.12 5.38 23.94
C GLY A 39 7.17 4.31 23.39
N VAL A 40 6.83 4.36 22.09
CA VAL A 40 5.90 3.41 21.47
C VAL A 40 6.64 2.11 21.11
N SER A 41 6.15 0.99 21.64
CA SER A 41 6.68 -0.34 21.31
C SER A 41 6.45 -0.63 19.82
N THR A 42 7.54 -0.72 19.05
CA THR A 42 7.50 -0.70 17.58
C THR A 42 8.25 -1.89 16.98
N ALA A 43 7.63 -2.55 16.00
CA ALA A 43 8.28 -3.49 15.12
C ALA A 43 8.48 -2.90 13.72
N VAL A 44 9.55 -3.31 13.02
CA VAL A 44 9.89 -2.81 11.70
C VAL A 44 10.20 -3.96 10.76
N THR A 45 9.62 -3.92 9.56
CA THR A 45 9.95 -4.84 8.47
C THR A 45 9.77 -4.18 7.11
N SER A 46 10.05 -4.90 6.04
CA SER A 46 9.85 -4.45 4.66
C SER A 46 9.36 -5.59 3.78
N ILE A 47 8.96 -5.30 2.54
CA ILE A 47 8.67 -6.33 1.54
C ILE A 47 9.72 -6.32 0.46
N GLY A 48 10.32 -7.49 0.22
CA GLY A 48 11.28 -7.72 -0.84
C GLY A 48 11.17 -9.12 -1.41
N VAL A 49 10.99 -9.19 -2.72
CA VAL A 49 11.31 -10.38 -3.54
C VAL A 49 12.70 -10.09 -4.09
N ASP A 50 13.61 -11.05 -3.98
CA ASP A 50 14.98 -11.03 -4.48
C ASP A 50 16.00 -10.16 -3.73
N GLY A 51 16.90 -10.86 -3.03
CA GLY A 51 18.15 -11.29 -3.66
C GLY A 51 19.20 -10.25 -4.03
N GLU A 52 18.80 -9.03 -4.39
CA GLU A 52 19.70 -8.10 -5.05
C GLU A 52 20.35 -7.14 -4.04
N GLN A 53 21.68 -7.14 -4.04
CA GLN A 53 22.53 -6.23 -3.26
C GLN A 53 22.45 -4.77 -3.74
N THR A 54 21.82 -4.53 -4.88
CA THR A 54 21.72 -3.27 -5.60
C THR A 54 20.30 -3.11 -6.13
N ASP A 55 19.74 -1.90 -6.06
CA ASP A 55 18.59 -1.57 -6.88
C ASP A 55 19.03 -1.67 -8.35
N SER A 56 18.71 -2.79 -9.02
CA SER A 56 19.12 -3.10 -10.40
C SER A 56 18.70 -2.07 -11.43
N VAL A 57 17.79 -1.15 -11.07
CA VAL A 57 17.31 -0.09 -11.96
C VAL A 57 18.11 1.21 -11.84
N TYR A 58 18.68 1.52 -10.67
CA TYR A 58 19.33 2.82 -10.44
C TYR A 58 20.74 2.74 -9.83
N ALA A 59 21.28 1.54 -9.55
CA ALA A 59 22.59 1.34 -8.93
C ALA A 59 22.81 2.14 -7.63
N THR A 60 21.71 2.52 -6.95
CA THR A 60 21.76 3.24 -5.68
C THR A 60 21.87 2.26 -4.52
N ALA A 61 22.65 2.63 -3.50
CA ALA A 61 22.80 1.85 -2.28
C ALA A 61 21.43 1.60 -1.63
N LYS A 62 21.20 0.36 -1.18
CA LYS A 62 19.99 0.01 -0.42
C LYS A 62 19.93 0.89 0.83
N PRO A 63 18.82 1.60 1.08
CA PRO A 63 18.82 2.64 2.09
C PRO A 63 18.86 2.04 3.50
N GLU A 64 19.73 2.60 4.34
CA GLU A 64 19.91 2.16 5.71
C GLU A 64 18.78 2.69 6.60
N VAL A 65 18.22 1.82 7.43
CA VAL A 65 17.19 2.19 8.40
C VAL A 65 17.83 2.33 9.77
N THR A 66 17.51 3.44 10.45
CA THR A 66 17.94 3.67 11.82
C THR A 66 16.93 3.01 12.76
N LEU A 67 17.42 2.06 13.54
CA LEU A 67 16.66 1.35 14.55
C LEU A 67 17.08 1.83 15.93
N TYR A 68 16.11 1.88 16.84
CA TYR A 68 16.30 2.36 18.19
C TYR A 68 16.18 1.22 19.20
N GLU A 69 16.84 1.38 20.35
CA GLU A 69 16.75 0.45 21.47
C GLU A 69 15.28 0.13 21.84
N GLY A 70 15.01 -1.15 22.10
CA GLY A 70 13.69 -1.67 22.40
C GLY A 70 12.82 -2.01 21.18
N MET A 71 13.20 -1.58 19.97
CA MET A 71 12.46 -1.94 18.75
C MET A 71 12.65 -3.41 18.36
N TYR A 72 11.70 -3.93 17.61
CA TYR A 72 11.76 -5.25 16.99
C TYR A 72 12.05 -5.13 15.49
N LEU A 73 12.94 -5.97 14.98
CA LEU A 73 13.31 -6.03 13.57
C LEU A 73 12.95 -7.40 13.01
N ILE A 74 12.28 -7.41 11.86
CA ILE A 74 12.20 -8.59 10.99
C ILE A 74 12.98 -8.33 9.71
N THR A 75 13.99 -9.15 9.47
CA THR A 75 14.82 -9.09 8.25
C THR A 75 15.37 -10.46 7.89
N SER A 76 15.98 -10.59 6.71
CA SER A 76 16.63 -11.82 6.27
C SER A 76 18.00 -12.02 6.94
N GLU A 77 18.42 -13.28 7.11
CA GLU A 77 19.71 -13.65 7.71
C GLU A 77 20.88 -12.85 7.11
N ARG A 78 20.95 -12.72 5.77
CA ARG A 78 22.02 -11.96 5.10
C ARG A 78 22.08 -10.50 5.54
N HIS A 79 20.94 -9.81 5.59
CA HIS A 79 20.92 -8.40 5.99
C HIS A 79 21.09 -8.20 7.48
N TYR A 80 20.64 -9.16 8.29
CA TYR A 80 20.91 -9.15 9.71
C TYR A 80 22.41 -9.18 9.99
N LEU A 81 23.19 -10.00 9.29
CA LEU A 81 24.64 -10.05 9.45
C LEU A 81 25.35 -8.72 9.11
N GLN A 82 24.70 -7.83 8.36
CA GLN A 82 25.24 -6.51 7.97
C GLN A 82 24.82 -5.38 8.92
N ARG A 83 24.04 -5.69 9.96
CA ARG A 83 23.57 -4.70 10.93
C ARG A 83 24.74 -4.06 11.69
N ARG A 84 24.54 -2.81 12.06
CA ARG A 84 25.43 -1.97 12.86
C ARG A 84 24.70 -1.53 14.12
N CYS A 85 24.17 -2.51 14.85
CA CYS A 85 23.47 -2.38 16.12
C CYS A 85 23.62 -3.67 16.94
N VAL A 86 23.57 -3.57 18.27
CA VAL A 86 23.49 -4.75 19.13
C VAL A 86 22.04 -5.21 19.19
N SER A 87 21.82 -6.51 19.05
CA SER A 87 20.49 -7.10 19.06
C SER A 87 20.52 -8.55 19.55
N GLU A 88 19.44 -8.99 20.18
CA GLU A 88 19.19 -10.39 20.51
C GLU A 88 18.25 -11.01 19.46
N ILE A 89 18.54 -12.24 19.05
CA ILE A 89 17.65 -13.00 18.17
C ILE A 89 16.55 -13.61 19.04
N LEU A 90 15.30 -13.37 18.67
CA LEU A 90 14.12 -13.89 19.36
C LEU A 90 13.53 -15.11 18.66
N ASP A 91 13.54 -15.08 17.32
CA ASP A 91 12.96 -16.15 16.50
C ASP A 91 13.69 -16.26 15.17
N LEU A 92 13.67 -17.46 14.61
CA LEU A 92 14.20 -17.77 13.29
C LEU A 92 13.16 -18.58 12.54
N SER A 93 12.60 -17.97 11.50
CA SER A 93 11.54 -18.58 10.70
C SER A 93 12.01 -19.83 9.98
N ASN A 94 11.15 -20.83 9.89
CA ASN A 94 11.36 -22.00 9.04
C ASN A 94 11.27 -21.68 7.54
N GLN A 95 10.78 -20.50 7.17
CA GLN A 95 10.65 -20.07 5.78
C GLN A 95 11.96 -19.49 5.24
N ARG A 96 12.31 -19.87 4.02
CA ARG A 96 13.50 -19.38 3.32
C ARG A 96 13.14 -18.37 2.24
N THR A 97 13.90 -17.29 2.19
CA THR A 97 13.96 -16.35 1.06
C THR A 97 15.26 -16.57 0.28
N ALA A 98 15.42 -15.90 -0.87
CA ALA A 98 16.69 -15.87 -1.60
C ALA A 98 17.86 -15.30 -0.77
N LEU A 99 17.57 -14.58 0.33
CA LEU A 99 18.55 -13.94 1.20
C LEU A 99 18.71 -14.65 2.56
N GLY A 100 18.24 -15.90 2.64
CA GLY A 100 18.22 -16.70 3.86
C GLY A 100 16.85 -16.70 4.53
N ARG A 101 16.78 -17.28 5.73
CA ARG A 101 15.56 -17.28 6.55
C ARG A 101 15.23 -15.88 7.03
N LEU A 102 13.96 -15.66 7.37
CA LEU A 102 13.56 -14.47 8.12
C LEU A 102 13.88 -14.71 9.59
N LEU A 103 14.40 -13.68 10.26
CA LEU A 103 14.59 -13.70 11.70
C LEU A 103 13.89 -12.52 12.34
N THR A 104 13.57 -12.69 13.61
CA THR A 104 13.07 -11.63 14.49
C THR A 104 14.12 -11.32 15.53
N ALA A 105 14.46 -10.05 15.71
CA ALA A 105 15.43 -9.61 16.69
C ALA A 105 14.93 -8.39 17.47
N ARG A 106 15.27 -8.30 18.77
CA ARG A 106 15.07 -7.09 19.57
C ARG A 106 16.36 -6.28 19.60
N ILE A 107 16.25 -4.98 19.39
CA ILE A 107 17.37 -4.05 19.36
C ILE A 107 17.75 -3.69 20.80
N LEU A 108 19.00 -3.95 21.15
CA LEU A 108 19.58 -3.67 22.48
C LEU A 108 20.42 -2.38 22.48
N SER A 109 20.89 -1.95 21.31
CA SER A 109 21.59 -0.69 21.14
C SER A 109 21.26 -0.10 19.78
N SER A 110 20.84 1.16 19.76
CA SER A 110 20.45 1.88 18.55
C SER A 110 21.54 1.84 17.48
N GLY A 111 21.14 1.78 16.22
CA GLY A 111 22.08 1.74 15.12
C GLY A 111 21.40 1.50 13.79
N LYS A 112 22.18 1.08 12.79
CA LYS A 112 21.68 0.95 11.42
C LYS A 112 21.51 -0.50 11.02
N ALA A 113 20.48 -0.78 10.22
CA ALA A 113 20.28 -2.09 9.64
C ALA A 113 19.69 -2.00 8.24
N LEU A 114 19.89 -3.08 7.47
CA LEU A 114 19.17 -3.32 6.24
C LEU A 114 17.95 -4.19 6.55
N ILE A 115 16.82 -3.84 5.94
CA ILE A 115 15.53 -4.51 6.18
C ILE A 115 15.10 -5.22 4.90
N SER A 116 14.83 -6.52 5.01
CA SER A 116 14.17 -7.32 3.97
C SER A 116 13.30 -8.38 4.60
N GLY A 117 12.01 -8.09 4.69
CA GLY A 117 11.01 -9.00 5.23
C GLY A 117 10.42 -9.92 4.17
N ALA A 118 9.28 -10.52 4.51
CA ALA A 118 8.64 -11.54 3.69
C ALA A 118 8.12 -10.99 2.35
N ALA A 119 8.19 -11.82 1.31
CA ALA A 119 7.60 -11.51 0.02
C ALA A 119 6.06 -11.69 0.01
N ALA A 120 5.54 -12.64 0.78
CA ALA A 120 4.11 -12.95 0.79
C ALA A 120 3.37 -12.17 1.89
N THR A 121 2.23 -11.59 1.53
CA THR A 121 1.39 -10.79 2.42
C THR A 121 0.80 -11.60 3.58
N ALA A 122 0.52 -12.89 3.38
CA ALA A 122 0.04 -13.79 4.44
C ALA A 122 1.06 -13.91 5.59
N ILE A 123 2.34 -14.05 5.25
CA ILE A 123 3.44 -14.15 6.24
C ILE A 123 3.54 -12.86 7.05
N LEU A 124 3.44 -11.70 6.39
CA LEU A 124 3.45 -10.42 7.09
C LEU A 124 2.26 -10.26 8.02
N ALA A 125 1.06 -10.69 7.60
CA ALA A 125 -0.13 -10.65 8.44
C ALA A 125 0.05 -11.51 9.71
N ASP A 126 0.63 -12.70 9.57
CA ASP A 126 0.96 -13.57 10.71
C ASP A 126 1.98 -12.93 11.65
N GLN A 127 3.02 -12.30 11.09
CA GLN A 127 4.04 -11.58 11.86
C GLN A 127 3.46 -10.39 12.64
N ILE A 128 2.60 -9.58 12.00
CA ILE A 128 1.91 -8.46 12.67
C ILE A 128 1.04 -8.98 13.83
N ASN A 129 0.33 -10.09 13.61
CA ASN A 129 -0.49 -10.71 14.65
C ASN A 129 0.36 -11.26 15.81
N HIS A 130 1.50 -11.88 15.52
CA HIS A 130 2.43 -12.38 16.52
C HIS A 130 3.00 -11.24 17.38
N PHE A 131 3.46 -10.16 16.77
CA PHE A 131 3.95 -8.99 17.49
C PHE A 131 2.87 -8.34 18.37
N LYS A 132 1.64 -8.28 17.87
CA LYS A 132 0.51 -7.80 18.67
C LYS A 132 0.33 -8.64 19.94
N GLN A 133 0.43 -9.97 19.84
CA GLN A 133 0.35 -10.87 21.01
C GLN A 133 1.49 -10.66 22.00
N GLN A 134 2.64 -10.17 21.53
CA GLN A 134 3.80 -9.81 22.36
C GLN A 134 3.76 -8.38 22.92
N GLY A 135 2.66 -7.64 22.69
CA GLY A 135 2.49 -6.27 23.21
C GLY A 135 3.17 -5.19 22.37
N VAL A 136 3.63 -5.50 21.16
CA VAL A 136 4.05 -4.47 20.20
C VAL A 136 2.82 -3.66 19.79
N GLN A 137 2.93 -2.33 19.90
CA GLN A 137 1.81 -1.42 19.66
C GLN A 137 1.64 -1.12 18.18
N LEU A 138 2.75 -0.98 17.44
CA LEU A 138 2.73 -0.63 16.03
C LEU A 138 3.81 -1.38 15.24
N THR A 139 3.41 -2.03 14.14
CA THR A 139 4.34 -2.59 13.15
C THR A 139 4.43 -1.70 11.93
N VAL A 140 5.61 -1.13 11.65
CA VAL A 140 5.87 -0.29 10.49
C VAL A 140 6.49 -1.11 9.36
N ILE A 141 5.93 -0.96 8.16
CA ILE A 141 6.26 -1.77 7.00
C ILE A 141 6.71 -0.86 5.86
N ASP A 142 7.95 -1.01 5.43
CA ASP A 142 8.47 -0.31 4.25
C ASP A 142 8.05 -1.04 2.97
N GLY A 143 7.28 -0.35 2.12
CA GLY A 143 6.68 -0.93 0.91
C GLY A 143 6.85 -0.04 -0.33
N ALA A 144 7.03 -0.65 -1.50
CA ALA A 144 6.96 0.06 -2.78
C ALA A 144 5.52 0.10 -3.33
N LEU A 145 5.06 1.24 -3.88
CA LEU A 145 3.73 1.31 -4.54
C LEU A 145 3.65 0.39 -5.76
N SER A 146 4.77 0.12 -6.43
CA SER A 146 4.82 -0.83 -7.55
C SER A 146 4.33 -2.24 -7.20
N ARG A 147 4.17 -2.54 -5.91
CA ARG A 147 3.53 -3.75 -5.39
C ARG A 147 2.37 -3.38 -4.48
N LEU A 148 1.33 -2.77 -5.06
CA LEU A 148 0.15 -2.24 -4.38
C LEU A 148 -0.41 -3.13 -3.26
N SER A 149 -0.23 -4.46 -3.32
CA SER A 149 -0.66 -5.47 -2.33
C SER A 149 -0.35 -5.15 -0.86
N LEU A 150 0.59 -4.25 -0.57
CA LEU A 150 1.04 -3.88 0.78
C LEU A 150 0.19 -2.83 1.45
N ALA A 151 -0.41 -1.96 0.65
CA ALA A 151 -1.41 -1.03 1.10
C ALA A 151 -2.78 -1.70 1.25
N SER A 152 -2.85 -3.01 1.00
CA SER A 152 -4.10 -3.75 1.12
C SER A 152 -4.50 -3.74 2.58
N PRO A 153 -5.77 -3.40 2.87
CA PRO A 153 -6.29 -3.35 4.22
C PRO A 153 -6.40 -4.75 4.85
N THR A 154 -6.08 -5.82 4.11
CA THR A 154 -5.88 -7.15 4.70
C THR A 154 -4.53 -7.31 5.40
N VAL A 155 -3.56 -6.44 5.12
CA VAL A 155 -2.20 -6.49 5.68
C VAL A 155 -1.98 -5.33 6.65
N THR A 156 -2.29 -4.11 6.23
CA THR A 156 -2.05 -2.91 7.04
C THR A 156 -3.33 -2.18 7.41
N ASP A 157 -3.40 -1.72 8.66
CA ASP A 157 -4.54 -0.93 9.13
C ASP A 157 -4.53 0.49 8.51
N SER A 158 -3.34 1.02 8.23
CA SER A 158 -3.14 2.38 7.74
C SER A 158 -1.92 2.51 6.82
N MET A 159 -1.89 3.58 6.03
CA MET A 159 -0.79 3.87 5.12
C MET A 159 -0.37 5.34 5.08
N ILE A 160 0.91 5.57 4.78
CA ILE A 160 1.45 6.86 4.36
C ILE A 160 1.80 6.76 2.88
N LEU A 161 1.33 7.73 2.08
CA LEU A 161 1.62 7.81 0.66
C LEU A 161 2.76 8.79 0.38
N ALA A 162 3.92 8.28 -0.01
CA ALA A 162 5.07 9.07 -0.43
C ALA A 162 4.99 9.42 -1.93
N THR A 163 4.98 10.72 -2.23
CA THR A 163 5.05 11.29 -3.57
C THR A 163 6.27 12.21 -3.66
N GLY A 164 6.56 12.76 -4.84
CA GLY A 164 7.74 13.60 -4.98
C GLY A 164 8.10 13.95 -6.40
N ALA A 165 9.16 14.73 -6.52
CA ALA A 165 9.74 15.13 -7.80
C ALA A 165 10.10 13.90 -8.65
N ALA A 166 10.50 12.77 -8.05
CA ALA A 166 10.73 11.51 -8.77
C ALA A 166 9.51 10.99 -9.58
N VAL A 167 8.28 11.40 -9.23
CA VAL A 167 7.04 11.00 -9.93
C VAL A 167 6.78 11.86 -11.18
N SER A 168 7.09 13.15 -11.10
CA SER A 168 7.10 14.08 -12.22
C SER A 168 7.83 15.38 -11.85
N PRO A 169 8.63 15.97 -12.77
CA PRO A 169 9.17 17.33 -12.62
C PRO A 169 8.10 18.40 -12.76
N ASN A 170 6.94 18.08 -13.34
CA ASN A 170 5.86 19.03 -13.54
C ASN A 170 4.86 18.93 -12.37
N LEU A 171 4.69 20.03 -11.63
CA LEU A 171 3.83 20.07 -10.45
C LEU A 171 2.36 19.69 -10.75
N GLN A 172 1.81 20.10 -11.90
CA GLN A 172 0.43 19.76 -12.27
C GLN A 172 0.28 18.26 -12.55
N GLN A 173 1.25 17.65 -13.21
CA GLN A 173 1.26 16.20 -13.41
C GLN A 173 1.45 15.45 -12.10
N LEU A 174 2.32 15.93 -11.21
CA LEU A 174 2.52 15.37 -9.87
C LEU A 174 1.20 15.36 -9.06
N ILE A 175 0.51 16.50 -9.06
CA ILE A 175 -0.81 16.66 -8.42
C ILE A 175 -1.81 15.68 -9.03
N SER A 176 -1.92 15.64 -10.36
CA SER A 176 -2.86 14.76 -11.06
C SER A 176 -2.64 13.27 -10.71
N LYS A 177 -1.38 12.80 -10.80
CA LYS A 177 -1.01 11.42 -10.46
C LYS A 177 -1.29 11.08 -8.99
N THR A 178 -0.90 11.98 -8.07
CA THR A 178 -1.09 11.76 -6.63
C THR A 178 -2.58 11.76 -6.26
N ARG A 179 -3.35 12.70 -6.80
CA ARG A 179 -4.80 12.80 -6.60
C ARG A 179 -5.54 11.58 -7.12
N PHE A 180 -5.12 11.05 -8.26
CA PHE A 180 -5.70 9.83 -8.80
C PHE A 180 -5.56 8.66 -7.82
N VAL A 181 -4.34 8.43 -7.30
CA VAL A 181 -4.11 7.35 -6.32
C VAL A 181 -4.89 7.58 -5.02
N CYS A 182 -4.91 8.81 -4.50
CA CYS A 182 -5.71 9.15 -3.32
C CYS A 182 -7.21 8.87 -3.53
N ARG A 183 -7.73 9.16 -4.72
CA ARG A 183 -9.12 8.86 -5.09
C ARG A 183 -9.42 7.37 -5.12
N LEU A 184 -8.46 6.53 -5.53
CA LEU A 184 -8.64 5.07 -5.49
C LEU A 184 -8.63 4.56 -4.04
N ILE A 185 -7.75 5.11 -3.19
CA ILE A 185 -7.68 4.77 -1.76
C ILE A 185 -8.99 5.15 -1.05
N ASP A 186 -9.59 6.28 -1.42
CA ASP A 186 -10.81 6.80 -0.80
C ASP A 186 -12.12 6.22 -1.35
N LEU A 187 -12.05 5.19 -2.22
CA LEU A 187 -13.24 4.50 -2.73
C LEU A 187 -14.18 4.09 -1.59
N PRO A 188 -15.51 4.20 -1.78
CA PRO A 188 -16.48 3.86 -0.75
C PRO A 188 -16.45 2.36 -0.44
N GLU A 189 -16.56 2.02 0.84
CA GLU A 189 -16.69 0.63 1.28
C GLU A 189 -18.13 0.15 1.07
N VAL A 190 -18.29 -1.12 0.73
CA VAL A 190 -19.62 -1.76 0.66
C VAL A 190 -20.24 -1.89 2.05
N GLU A 191 -21.56 -2.08 2.08
CA GLU A 191 -22.29 -2.32 3.33
C GLU A 191 -21.80 -3.60 4.05
N PRO A 192 -21.86 -3.65 5.40
CA PRO A 192 -21.36 -4.79 6.17
C PRO A 192 -21.94 -6.16 5.78
N ALA A 193 -23.20 -6.20 5.34
CA ALA A 193 -23.86 -7.43 4.90
C ALA A 193 -23.19 -8.00 3.64
N VAL A 194 -23.04 -7.17 2.60
CA VAL A 194 -22.34 -7.52 1.34
C VAL A 194 -20.89 -7.90 1.63
N ARG A 195 -20.23 -7.16 2.54
CA ARG A 195 -18.85 -7.46 2.94
C ARG A 195 -18.69 -8.86 3.50
N THR A 196 -19.62 -9.26 4.37
CA THR A 196 -19.61 -10.57 5.02
C THR A 196 -19.84 -11.68 4.01
N ALA A 197 -20.85 -11.51 3.13
CA ALA A 197 -21.17 -12.48 2.08
C ALA A 197 -20.00 -12.77 1.13
N LEU A 198 -19.23 -11.74 0.77
CA LEU A 198 -18.10 -11.87 -0.16
C LEU A 198 -16.75 -12.18 0.50
N SER A 199 -16.68 -12.19 1.84
CA SER A 199 -15.41 -12.32 2.57
C SER A 199 -14.65 -13.62 2.27
N HIS A 200 -15.39 -14.70 1.98
CA HIS A 200 -14.85 -16.03 1.68
C HIS A 200 -14.48 -16.22 0.20
N VAL A 201 -14.91 -15.31 -0.68
CA VAL A 201 -14.72 -15.45 -2.14
C VAL A 201 -13.30 -15.07 -2.52
N THR A 202 -12.48 -16.05 -2.89
CA THR A 202 -11.04 -15.87 -3.19
C THR A 202 -10.72 -15.70 -4.67
N SER A 203 -11.55 -16.21 -5.58
CA SER A 203 -11.29 -16.23 -7.03
C SER A 203 -12.53 -15.92 -7.87
N GLY A 204 -12.30 -15.43 -9.08
CA GLY A 204 -13.32 -15.26 -10.10
C GLY A 204 -14.07 -13.92 -10.08
N LEU A 205 -15.06 -13.84 -10.96
CA LEU A 205 -16.02 -12.75 -11.05
C LEU A 205 -17.40 -13.24 -10.64
N TRP A 206 -18.05 -12.47 -9.80
CA TRP A 206 -19.33 -12.81 -9.19
C TRP A 206 -20.36 -11.72 -9.48
N ALA A 207 -21.64 -12.07 -9.50
CA ALA A 207 -22.73 -11.11 -9.52
C ALA A 207 -23.45 -11.13 -8.16
N ILE A 208 -24.01 -9.99 -7.77
CA ILE A 208 -24.78 -9.84 -6.54
C ILE A 208 -26.20 -9.48 -6.94
N ASP A 209 -27.16 -10.27 -6.45
CA ASP A 209 -28.58 -10.05 -6.71
C ASP A 209 -29.19 -9.00 -5.77
N SER A 210 -30.51 -8.76 -5.94
CA SER A 210 -31.27 -7.81 -5.13
C SER A 210 -31.35 -8.19 -3.65
N ASP A 211 -31.18 -9.47 -3.33
CA ASP A 211 -31.23 -10.00 -1.96
C ASP A 211 -29.84 -9.99 -1.30
N GLY A 212 -28.81 -9.53 -2.02
CA GLY A 212 -27.43 -9.46 -1.54
C GLY A 212 -26.67 -10.78 -1.62
N ILE A 213 -27.20 -11.78 -2.33
CA ILE A 213 -26.59 -13.10 -2.49
C ILE A 213 -25.58 -13.05 -3.64
N ALA A 214 -24.40 -13.61 -3.40
CA ALA A 214 -23.33 -13.70 -4.39
C ALA A 214 -23.45 -14.97 -5.24
N HIS A 215 -23.47 -14.80 -6.57
CA HIS A 215 -23.55 -15.86 -7.56
C HIS A 215 -22.26 -15.92 -8.38
N ASP A 216 -21.64 -17.09 -8.46
CA ASP A 216 -20.46 -17.30 -9.30
C ASP A 216 -20.87 -17.24 -10.78
N LEU A 217 -20.22 -16.37 -11.55
CA LEU A 217 -20.45 -16.29 -12.99
C LEU A 217 -19.69 -17.37 -13.77
N ASN A 218 -18.91 -18.22 -13.10
CA ASN A 218 -17.99 -19.20 -13.68
C ASN A 218 -16.97 -18.54 -14.61
N ILE A 219 -16.50 -17.36 -14.22
CA ILE A 219 -15.46 -16.59 -14.93
C ILE A 219 -14.23 -16.55 -14.02
N PRO A 220 -13.25 -17.46 -14.21
CA PRO A 220 -12.10 -17.58 -13.32
C PRO A 220 -11.25 -16.31 -13.24
N SER A 221 -11.24 -15.50 -14.30
CA SER A 221 -10.49 -14.27 -14.37
C SER A 221 -11.15 -13.25 -15.28
N VAL A 222 -11.15 -11.99 -14.83
CA VAL A 222 -11.57 -10.81 -15.58
C VAL A 222 -10.84 -10.69 -16.93
N PHE A 223 -9.62 -11.21 -17.05
CA PHE A 223 -8.85 -11.18 -18.31
C PHE A 223 -9.43 -12.10 -19.38
N MET A 224 -10.23 -13.11 -19.01
CA MET A 224 -10.87 -14.02 -19.96
C MET A 224 -12.19 -13.47 -20.53
N LEU A 225 -12.62 -12.29 -20.08
CA LEU A 225 -13.81 -11.64 -20.63
C LEU A 225 -13.57 -11.26 -22.09
N SER A 226 -14.18 -12.01 -23.00
CA SER A 226 -14.39 -11.58 -24.38
C SER A 226 -15.58 -10.64 -24.45
N SER A 227 -15.59 -9.72 -25.42
CA SER A 227 -16.71 -8.81 -25.67
C SER A 227 -18.00 -9.54 -26.04
N ALA A 228 -17.95 -10.85 -26.33
CA ALA A 228 -18.98 -11.56 -27.06
C ALA A 228 -19.93 -12.45 -26.24
N ASN A 229 -19.59 -13.04 -25.07
CA ASN A 229 -20.41 -14.16 -24.56
C ASN A 229 -20.40 -14.43 -23.04
N SER A 230 -20.47 -13.41 -22.18
CA SER A 230 -20.88 -13.66 -20.78
C SER A 230 -22.04 -12.75 -20.41
N ASP A 231 -23.15 -13.34 -20.01
CA ASP A 231 -24.25 -12.63 -19.39
C ASP A 231 -23.83 -12.22 -17.98
N LEU A 232 -22.96 -11.19 -17.91
CA LEU A 232 -22.42 -10.66 -16.66
C LEU A 232 -23.52 -10.20 -15.71
N PHE A 233 -24.69 -9.84 -16.26
CA PHE A 233 -25.77 -9.21 -15.53
C PHE A 233 -26.97 -10.15 -15.31
N ARG A 234 -26.76 -11.46 -15.47
CA ARG A 234 -27.80 -12.49 -15.28
C ARG A 234 -28.51 -12.38 -13.92
N TYR A 235 -27.77 -12.04 -12.88
CA TYR A 235 -28.26 -12.00 -11.50
C TYR A 235 -28.43 -10.57 -10.96
N GLY A 236 -27.97 -9.55 -11.67
CA GLY A 236 -28.02 -8.17 -11.19
C GLY A 236 -26.97 -7.27 -11.84
N THR A 237 -26.97 -5.98 -11.49
CA THR A 237 -26.03 -4.98 -12.02
C THR A 237 -24.81 -4.76 -11.12
N THR A 238 -24.73 -5.47 -10.00
CA THR A 238 -23.59 -5.40 -9.08
C THR A 238 -22.66 -6.58 -9.33
N LEU A 239 -21.40 -6.29 -9.61
CA LEU A 239 -20.36 -7.29 -9.90
C LEU A 239 -19.28 -7.23 -8.83
N PHE A 240 -18.76 -8.39 -8.43
CA PHE A 240 -17.59 -8.49 -7.55
C PHE A 240 -16.43 -9.16 -8.27
N ALA A 241 -15.33 -8.43 -8.42
CA ALA A 241 -14.07 -8.95 -8.92
C ALA A 241 -13.12 -9.25 -7.75
N SER A 242 -12.81 -10.53 -7.50
CA SER A 242 -11.92 -10.90 -6.40
C SER A 242 -10.43 -10.62 -6.72
N GLY A 243 -10.10 -10.58 -8.01
CA GLY A 243 -8.75 -10.41 -8.54
C GLY A 243 -8.46 -9.01 -9.08
N ALA A 244 -7.41 -8.90 -9.90
CA ALA A 244 -7.00 -7.65 -10.53
C ALA A 244 -8.05 -7.15 -11.54
N VAL A 245 -8.34 -5.86 -11.48
CA VAL A 245 -9.20 -5.14 -12.43
C VAL A 245 -8.33 -4.27 -13.31
N SER A 246 -8.45 -4.45 -14.62
CA SER A 246 -7.69 -3.71 -15.63
C SER A 246 -8.57 -2.76 -16.43
N ASP A 247 -7.94 -1.87 -17.19
CA ASP A 247 -8.63 -0.97 -18.13
C ASP A 247 -9.62 -1.70 -19.04
N ARG A 248 -9.28 -2.93 -19.45
CA ARG A 248 -10.12 -3.75 -20.33
C ARG A 248 -11.49 -4.00 -19.70
N LEU A 249 -11.55 -4.34 -18.41
CA LEU A 249 -12.83 -4.56 -17.72
C LEU A 249 -13.65 -3.28 -17.68
N LEU A 250 -13.03 -2.16 -17.26
CA LEU A 250 -13.74 -0.89 -17.17
C LEU A 250 -14.29 -0.45 -18.54
N LYS A 251 -13.54 -0.64 -19.62
CA LYS A 251 -14.00 -0.37 -20.99
C LYS A 251 -15.18 -1.26 -21.39
N ILE A 252 -15.14 -2.56 -21.07
CA ILE A 252 -16.25 -3.50 -21.33
C ILE A 252 -17.52 -3.06 -20.59
N LEU A 253 -17.40 -2.69 -19.31
CA LEU A 253 -18.53 -2.23 -18.51
C LEU A 253 -19.05 -0.86 -18.98
N ALA A 254 -18.15 0.07 -19.31
CA ALA A 254 -18.47 1.41 -19.81
C ALA A 254 -19.21 1.41 -21.15
N ALA A 255 -19.07 0.35 -21.94
CA ALA A 255 -19.78 0.17 -23.21
C ALA A 255 -21.23 -0.33 -23.05
N LYS A 256 -21.68 -0.68 -21.84
CA LYS A 256 -23.03 -1.20 -21.60
C LYS A 256 -24.04 -0.07 -21.47
N GLU A 257 -25.22 -0.24 -22.06
CA GLU A 257 -26.30 0.76 -22.04
C GLU A 257 -26.76 1.12 -20.61
N LYS A 258 -26.80 0.13 -19.71
CA LYS A 258 -27.22 0.29 -18.32
C LYS A 258 -26.08 0.69 -17.36
N ILE A 259 -25.00 1.29 -17.86
CA ILE A 259 -23.80 1.67 -17.06
C ILE A 259 -24.12 2.43 -15.77
N LYS A 260 -25.15 3.28 -15.75
CA LYS A 260 -25.58 4.03 -14.55
C LYS A 260 -26.07 3.15 -13.39
N GLN A 261 -26.44 1.91 -13.68
CA GLN A 261 -26.89 0.92 -12.69
C GLN A 261 -25.76 -0.04 -12.28
N ILE A 262 -24.63 -0.02 -13.00
CA ILE A 262 -23.52 -0.96 -12.76
C ILE A 262 -22.71 -0.50 -11.55
N THR A 263 -22.55 -1.41 -10.59
CA THR A 263 -21.64 -1.25 -9.46
C THR A 263 -20.57 -2.33 -9.52
N LEU A 264 -19.30 -1.94 -9.66
CA LEU A 264 -18.16 -2.85 -9.58
C LEU A 264 -17.57 -2.79 -8.18
N ILE A 265 -17.69 -3.90 -7.44
CA ILE A 265 -17.04 -4.13 -6.16
C ILE A 265 -15.71 -4.84 -6.43
N ILE A 266 -14.66 -4.35 -5.80
CA ILE A 266 -13.34 -4.99 -5.80
C ILE A 266 -12.93 -5.28 -4.37
N ARG A 267 -11.92 -6.12 -4.17
CA ARG A 267 -11.46 -6.44 -2.82
C ARG A 267 -10.95 -5.22 -2.06
N ASP A 268 -10.09 -4.44 -2.70
CA ASP A 268 -9.52 -3.19 -2.19
C ASP A 268 -8.87 -2.43 -3.36
N PHE A 269 -8.43 -1.20 -3.11
CA PHE A 269 -7.88 -0.33 -4.15
C PHE A 269 -6.61 -0.90 -4.82
N THR A 270 -5.89 -1.81 -4.14
CA THR A 270 -4.64 -2.40 -4.63
C THR A 270 -4.84 -3.38 -5.78
N LYS A 271 -6.10 -3.78 -6.02
CA LYS A 271 -6.51 -4.61 -7.15
C LYS A 271 -6.81 -3.80 -8.41
N LEU A 272 -6.77 -2.46 -8.36
CA LEU A 272 -7.00 -1.60 -9.51
C LEU A 272 -5.71 -1.33 -10.27
N PHE A 273 -5.66 -1.81 -11.50
CA PHE A 273 -4.60 -1.56 -12.48
C PHE A 273 -5.20 -0.81 -13.67
N VAL A 274 -5.67 0.40 -13.39
CA VAL A 274 -6.41 1.23 -14.36
C VAL A 274 -5.77 2.60 -14.53
N THR A 275 -5.81 3.15 -15.73
CA THR A 275 -5.30 4.50 -15.98
C THR A 275 -6.33 5.57 -15.56
N PRO A 276 -5.89 6.80 -15.26
CA PRO A 276 -6.79 7.89 -14.93
C PRO A 276 -7.85 8.15 -16.00
N GLU A 277 -7.49 8.04 -17.27
CA GLU A 277 -8.38 8.30 -18.40
C GLU A 277 -9.53 7.30 -18.44
N VAL A 278 -9.21 6.00 -18.31
CA VAL A 278 -10.21 4.93 -18.36
C VAL A 278 -11.11 4.95 -17.13
N TYR A 279 -10.53 5.16 -15.95
CA TYR A 279 -11.31 5.29 -14.72
C TYR A 279 -12.26 6.50 -14.77
N ASN A 280 -11.77 7.66 -15.22
CA ASN A 280 -12.60 8.86 -15.34
C ASN A 280 -13.71 8.68 -16.38
N ASP A 281 -13.44 8.02 -17.51
CA ASP A 281 -14.48 7.69 -18.50
C ASP A 281 -15.58 6.80 -17.90
N TYR A 282 -15.19 5.74 -17.18
CA TYR A 282 -16.12 4.83 -16.51
C TYR A 282 -17.04 5.56 -15.52
N VAL A 283 -16.46 6.37 -14.63
CA VAL A 283 -17.23 7.13 -13.62
C VAL A 283 -18.10 8.21 -14.27
N ARG A 284 -17.58 8.92 -15.28
CA ARG A 284 -18.32 9.97 -16.02
C ARG A 284 -19.55 9.41 -16.73
N ARG A 285 -19.48 8.18 -17.23
CA ARG A 285 -20.62 7.46 -17.84
C ARG A 285 -21.64 6.97 -16.80
N GLY A 286 -21.32 7.06 -15.50
CA GLY A 286 -22.19 6.73 -14.38
C GLY A 286 -21.90 5.39 -13.71
N GLY A 287 -20.83 4.70 -14.10
CA GLY A 287 -20.39 3.48 -13.43
C GLY A 287 -19.95 3.75 -12.00
N ARG A 288 -20.36 2.89 -11.06
CA ARG A 288 -20.01 3.01 -9.64
C ARG A 288 -18.95 2.00 -9.27
N MET A 289 -18.03 2.41 -8.41
CA MET A 289 -16.98 1.51 -7.89
C MET A 289 -16.96 1.56 -6.38
N MET A 290 -16.84 0.39 -5.77
CA MET A 290 -16.78 0.23 -4.32
C MET A 290 -15.70 -0.79 -3.95
N VAL A 291 -15.22 -0.73 -2.72
CA VAL A 291 -14.25 -1.69 -2.18
C VAL A 291 -14.89 -2.56 -1.11
N LEU A 292 -14.47 -3.82 -1.03
CA LEU A 292 -14.86 -4.74 0.04
C LEU A 292 -14.26 -4.32 1.38
N ARG A 293 -13.04 -3.77 1.34
CA ARG A 293 -12.31 -3.24 2.48
C ARG A 293 -11.67 -1.92 2.09
N LYS A 294 -11.87 -0.89 2.90
CA LYS A 294 -11.27 0.44 2.69
C LYS A 294 -9.89 0.51 3.35
N SER A 295 -8.95 1.15 2.67
CA SER A 295 -7.64 1.49 3.24
C SER A 295 -7.69 2.86 3.91
N HIS A 296 -6.98 3.02 5.02
CA HIS A 296 -6.90 4.30 5.72
C HIS A 296 -5.62 5.05 5.33
N LEU A 297 -5.75 6.20 4.66
CA LEU A 297 -4.63 7.09 4.34
C LEU A 297 -4.38 8.04 5.51
N ALA A 298 -3.31 7.80 6.28
CA ALA A 298 -2.98 8.64 7.43
C ALA A 298 -2.32 9.97 7.03
N ALA A 299 -1.50 9.96 5.98
CA ALA A 299 -0.77 11.14 5.50
C ALA A 299 -0.26 10.97 4.07
N VAL A 300 0.02 12.10 3.42
CA VAL A 300 0.80 12.18 2.18
C VAL A 300 2.11 12.89 2.48
N THR A 301 3.22 12.32 2.03
CA THR A 301 4.55 12.92 2.20
C THR A 301 5.16 13.27 0.86
N LEU A 302 5.93 14.36 0.81
CA LEU A 302 6.60 14.87 -0.37
C LEU A 302 8.12 14.75 -0.21
N ASN A 303 8.79 14.17 -1.20
CA ASN A 303 10.20 14.44 -1.46
C ASN A 303 10.32 15.43 -2.64
N PRO A 304 10.68 16.70 -2.39
CA PRO A 304 10.77 17.71 -3.45
C PRO A 304 11.99 17.50 -4.36
N THR A 305 12.93 16.63 -4.00
CA THR A 305 14.18 16.43 -4.76
C THR A 305 14.12 15.15 -5.59
N SER A 306 14.47 15.24 -6.87
CA SER A 306 14.57 14.10 -7.77
C SER A 306 16.01 13.55 -7.84
N PRO A 307 16.19 12.24 -7.99
CA PRO A 307 17.50 11.65 -8.32
C PRO A 307 18.11 12.22 -9.61
N HIS A 308 17.29 12.76 -10.51
CA HIS A 308 17.72 13.33 -11.78
C HIS A 308 18.18 14.80 -11.68
N GLY A 309 18.38 15.32 -10.46
CA GLY A 309 19.03 16.61 -10.21
C GLY A 309 18.10 17.82 -10.19
N TYR A 310 16.82 17.68 -10.51
CA TYR A 310 15.84 18.77 -10.33
C TYR A 310 15.16 18.69 -8.96
N ALA A 311 14.73 19.86 -8.47
CA ALA A 311 13.96 19.98 -7.25
C ALA A 311 12.74 20.89 -7.47
N LEU A 312 11.61 20.49 -6.90
CA LEU A 312 10.43 21.34 -6.80
C LEU A 312 10.60 22.31 -5.64
N ASP A 313 10.01 23.51 -5.75
CA ASP A 313 9.88 24.37 -4.58
C ASP A 313 8.99 23.67 -3.54
N SER A 314 9.57 23.36 -2.39
CA SER A 314 8.93 22.57 -1.34
C SER A 314 7.65 23.22 -0.80
N HIS A 315 7.67 24.55 -0.57
CA HIS A 315 6.51 25.25 -0.04
C HIS A 315 5.35 25.25 -1.05
N THR A 316 5.65 25.63 -2.29
CA THR A 316 4.67 25.67 -3.39
C THR A 316 4.10 24.28 -3.67
N ALA A 317 4.95 23.24 -3.70
CA ALA A 317 4.51 21.89 -4.00
C ALA A 317 3.68 21.27 -2.87
N THR A 318 4.08 21.46 -1.61
CA THR A 318 3.29 20.98 -0.46
C THR A 318 1.93 21.65 -0.38
N GLN A 319 1.87 22.99 -0.54
CA GLN A 319 0.62 23.74 -0.52
C GLN A 319 -0.30 23.30 -1.66
N ALA A 320 0.20 23.27 -2.90
CA ALA A 320 -0.62 22.91 -4.06
C ALA A 320 -1.13 21.46 -4.01
N LEU A 321 -0.33 20.53 -3.51
CA LEU A 321 -0.78 19.15 -3.26
C LEU A 321 -1.81 19.11 -2.13
N SER A 322 -1.59 19.83 -1.03
CA SER A 322 -2.52 19.85 0.10
C SER A 322 -3.89 20.36 -0.32
N ASP A 323 -3.94 21.44 -1.10
CA ASP A 323 -5.16 22.05 -1.62
C ASP A 323 -5.87 21.11 -2.61
N ALA A 324 -5.12 20.46 -3.51
CA ALA A 324 -5.71 19.56 -4.51
C ALA A 324 -6.23 18.23 -3.93
N LEU A 325 -5.65 17.78 -2.81
CA LEU A 325 -6.00 16.52 -2.14
C LEU A 325 -7.01 16.71 -1.02
N ASN A 326 -7.23 17.94 -0.53
CA ASN A 326 -7.95 18.24 0.71
C ASN A 326 -7.40 17.44 1.91
N LEU A 327 -6.09 17.21 1.92
CA LEU A 327 -5.37 16.42 2.92
C LEU A 327 -4.01 17.07 3.16
N PRO A 328 -3.49 17.09 4.40
CA PRO A 328 -2.21 17.71 4.66
C PRO A 328 -1.06 16.91 4.01
N VAL A 329 -0.11 17.65 3.43
CA VAL A 329 1.06 17.09 2.74
C VAL A 329 2.33 17.58 3.43
N TYR A 330 3.23 16.65 3.73
CA TYR A 330 4.42 16.93 4.55
C TYR A 330 5.70 16.71 3.77
N ASP A 331 6.56 17.73 3.70
CA ASP A 331 7.92 17.56 3.22
C ASP A 331 8.78 16.85 4.26
N VAL A 332 9.04 15.56 4.03
CA VAL A 332 9.82 14.73 4.96
C VAL A 332 11.30 15.11 4.99
N MET A 333 11.82 15.75 3.94
CA MET A 333 13.22 16.19 3.86
C MET A 333 13.48 17.42 4.73
N LYS A 334 12.49 18.31 4.86
CA LYS A 334 12.56 19.46 5.77
C LYS A 334 12.32 19.07 7.21
N ILE A 335 11.44 18.09 7.45
CA ILE A 335 11.05 17.68 8.81
C ILE A 335 12.15 16.85 9.51
N GLU A 336 13.08 16.24 8.75
CA GLU A 336 14.26 15.60 9.31
C GLU A 336 15.40 16.56 9.72
N ARG A 337 15.43 17.78 9.17
CA ARG A 337 16.43 18.81 9.52
C ARG A 337 16.05 19.53 10.80
#